data_AF-U1ZQX6-F1
#
_entry.id   AF-U1ZQX6-F1
#
_cell.length_a   1.000
_cell.length_b   1.000
_cell.length_c   1.000
_cell.angle_alpha   90.00
_cell.angle_beta   90.00
_cell.angle_gamma   90.00
#
_symmetry.space_group_name_H-M   'P 1'
#
loop_
_entity.id
_entity.type
_entity.pdbx_description
1 polymer ?
#
loop_
_entity_poly.entity_id
_entity_poly.type
_entity_poly.pdbx_seq_one_letter_code
_entity_poly.pdbx_strand_id
1 'polypeptide(L)'
;GFSSYPADLLAELLRMIQQFLSENGSDLLTEAWRDHVSVSASELKEISTLFQNSHDKMFGLTNGLLVGNEISEKREVRLRKRLHIPKDQEMISFWSTFPVKQTDGITLTDKGIYFSDPFLRLFYPWHVFKETPVMLKDQELIVGKENVIQLLENLMPAEDVFAFIEQVKRRISAVTS
;
A
#
# COMPACT_ATOMS: atom_id res chain seq x y z
N GLY A 1 20.15 33.68 -5.04
CA GLY A 1 21.44 33.17 -4.57
C GLY A 1 21.18 31.93 -3.77
N PHE A 2 21.67 30.77 -4.22
CA PHE A 2 21.50 29.52 -3.50
C PHE A 2 22.47 29.50 -2.32
N SER A 3 21.98 29.65 -1.10
CA SER A 3 22.77 29.30 0.08
C SER A 3 22.87 27.79 0.12
N SER A 4 23.99 27.23 -0.35
CA SER A 4 24.23 25.79 -0.21
C SER A 4 24.31 25.48 1.27
N TYR A 5 23.52 24.51 1.71
CA TYR A 5 23.60 23.99 3.07
C TYR A 5 25.07 23.57 3.36
N PRO A 6 25.69 24.05 4.45
CA PRO A 6 27.09 23.77 4.74
C PRO A 6 27.35 22.26 4.86
N ALA A 7 28.35 21.77 4.13
CA ALA A 7 28.69 20.34 4.10
C ALA A 7 29.02 19.79 5.51
N ASP A 8 29.63 20.62 6.35
CA ASP A 8 30.01 20.24 7.72
C ASP A 8 28.77 19.99 8.61
N LEU A 9 27.73 20.82 8.48
CA LEU A 9 26.46 20.62 9.19
C LEU A 9 25.73 19.37 8.71
N LEU A 10 25.83 19.04 7.42
CA LEU A 10 25.26 17.81 6.88
C LEU A 10 25.99 16.58 7.43
N ALA A 11 27.31 16.62 7.45
CA ALA A 11 28.14 15.54 7.99
C ALA A 11 27.85 15.33 9.48
N GLU A 12 27.71 16.41 10.25
CA GLU A 12 27.37 16.36 11.66
C GLU A 12 25.96 15.77 11.90
N LEU A 13 24.98 16.20 11.11
CA LEU A 13 23.62 15.64 11.16
C LEU A 13 23.61 14.14 10.86
N LEU A 14 24.30 13.71 9.80
CA LEU A 14 24.40 12.28 9.45
C LEU A 14 25.07 11.47 10.57
N ARG A 15 26.09 12.03 11.21
CA ARG A 15 26.77 11.38 12.34
C ARG A 15 25.88 11.27 13.56
N MET A 16 25.09 12.30 13.87
CA MET A 16 24.10 12.27 14.95
C MET A 16 23.00 11.24 14.69
N ILE A 17 22.47 11.17 13.46
CA ILE A 17 21.47 10.16 13.08
C ILE A 17 22.08 8.76 13.22
N GLN A 18 23.29 8.54 12.73
CA GLN A 18 23.97 7.25 12.82
C GLN A 18 24.18 6.84 14.28
N GLN A 19 24.65 7.75 15.12
CA GLN A 19 24.88 7.51 16.54
C GLN A 19 23.57 7.19 17.26
N PHE A 20 22.53 8.00 17.04
CA PHE A 20 21.19 7.76 17.59
C PHE A 20 20.64 6.38 17.22
N LEU A 21 20.76 6.00 15.94
CA LEU A 21 20.33 4.68 15.46
C LEU A 21 21.17 3.53 16.04
N SER A 22 22.46 3.76 16.31
CA SER A 22 23.32 2.72 16.90
C SER A 22 23.06 2.51 18.39
N GLU A 23 22.74 3.58 19.12
CA GLU A 23 22.49 3.56 20.57
C GLU A 23 21.07 3.08 20.90
N ASN A 24 20.09 3.45 20.07
CA ASN A 24 18.69 3.14 20.31
C ASN A 24 18.14 2.09 19.34
N GLY A 25 18.97 1.58 18.43
CA GLY A 25 18.53 0.71 17.33
C GLY A 25 17.85 -0.56 17.82
N SER A 26 18.38 -1.25 18.83
CA SER A 26 17.74 -2.47 19.35
C SER A 26 16.41 -2.16 20.03
N ASP A 27 16.32 -1.09 20.79
CA ASP A 27 15.15 -0.79 21.63
C ASP A 27 14.03 -0.13 20.82
N LEU A 28 14.36 0.77 19.89
CA LEU A 28 13.42 1.30 18.89
C LEU A 28 12.93 0.21 17.93
N LEU A 29 13.78 -0.77 17.56
CA LEU A 29 13.36 -1.88 16.71
C LEU A 29 12.61 -2.97 17.48
N THR A 30 12.80 -3.11 18.79
CA THR A 30 12.13 -4.18 19.56
C THR A 30 10.88 -3.74 20.29
N GLU A 31 10.68 -2.45 20.59
CA GLU A 31 9.43 -1.97 21.20
C GLU A 31 8.41 -1.52 20.15
N ALA A 32 8.83 -0.86 19.05
CA ALA A 32 7.90 -0.38 18.02
C ALA A 32 7.44 -1.46 17.03
N TRP A 33 8.13 -2.59 16.93
CA TRP A 33 7.81 -3.67 15.97
C TRP A 33 7.22 -4.93 16.61
N ARG A 34 7.18 -5.04 17.95
CA ARG A 34 6.64 -6.23 18.63
C ARG A 34 5.15 -6.44 18.42
N ASP A 35 4.40 -5.37 18.15
CA ASP A 35 3.04 -5.46 17.64
C ASP A 35 3.06 -5.76 16.14
N HIS A 36 3.58 -6.93 15.79
CA HIS A 36 3.48 -7.44 14.43
C HIS A 36 2.01 -7.73 14.13
N VAL A 37 1.31 -6.71 13.62
CA VAL A 37 0.06 -6.92 12.89
C VAL A 37 0.40 -7.75 11.66
N SER A 38 0.34 -9.07 11.84
CA SER A 38 0.58 -10.07 10.81
C SER A 38 -0.76 -10.58 10.36
N VAL A 39 -1.30 -9.98 9.31
CA VAL A 39 -2.52 -10.47 8.67
C VAL A 39 -2.14 -11.60 7.72
N SER A 40 -2.89 -12.70 7.77
CA SER A 40 -2.54 -13.85 6.93
C SER A 40 -2.78 -13.52 5.45
N ALA A 41 -1.87 -13.97 4.59
CA ALA A 41 -2.01 -13.81 3.15
C ALA A 41 -3.30 -14.46 2.62
N SER A 42 -3.75 -15.56 3.25
CA SER A 42 -5.02 -16.23 2.93
C SER A 42 -6.23 -15.34 3.20
N GLU A 43 -6.29 -14.64 4.34
CA GLU A 43 -7.40 -13.75 4.66
C GLU A 43 -7.48 -12.56 3.69
N LEU A 44 -6.34 -11.97 3.35
CA LEU A 44 -6.28 -10.89 2.37
C LEU A 44 -6.69 -11.36 0.97
N LYS A 45 -6.33 -12.60 0.61
CA LYS A 45 -6.82 -13.24 -0.64
C LYS A 45 -8.32 -13.45 -0.59
N GLU A 46 -8.89 -13.91 0.52
CA GLU A 46 -10.33 -14.10 0.69
C GLU A 46 -11.09 -12.77 0.53
N ILE A 47 -10.67 -11.72 1.24
CA ILE A 47 -11.25 -10.38 1.09
C ILE A 47 -11.16 -9.91 -0.36
N SER A 48 -9.98 -10.03 -0.99
CA SER A 48 -9.80 -9.63 -2.39
C SER A 48 -10.72 -10.41 -3.34
N THR A 49 -10.88 -11.72 -3.12
CA THR A 49 -11.71 -12.59 -3.94
C THR A 49 -13.21 -12.27 -3.78
N LEU A 50 -13.65 -11.89 -2.58
CA LEU A 50 -15.04 -11.46 -2.34
C LEU A 50 -15.37 -10.20 -3.16
N PHE A 51 -14.48 -9.20 -3.11
CA PHE A 51 -14.68 -7.96 -3.87
C PHE A 51 -14.53 -8.17 -5.37
N GLN A 52 -13.66 -9.08 -5.82
CA GLN A 52 -13.55 -9.46 -7.22
C GLN A 52 -14.86 -10.03 -7.79
N ASN A 53 -15.57 -10.85 -7.00
CA ASN A 53 -16.80 -11.54 -7.44
C ASN A 53 -18.10 -10.77 -7.16
N SER A 54 -18.02 -9.61 -6.51
CA SER A 54 -19.19 -8.81 -6.10
C SER A 54 -19.92 -8.14 -7.27
N HIS A 55 -19.31 -8.06 -8.45
CA HIS A 55 -19.87 -7.41 -9.63
C HIS A 55 -20.15 -8.44 -10.73
N ASP A 56 -21.34 -8.33 -11.32
CA ASP A 56 -21.79 -9.19 -12.41
C ASP A 56 -20.71 -9.26 -13.50
N LYS A 57 -20.26 -10.48 -13.84
CA LYS A 57 -19.39 -10.76 -14.99
C LYS A 57 -20.15 -10.55 -16.31
N MET A 58 -20.92 -9.47 -16.43
CA MET A 58 -21.89 -9.26 -17.51
C MET A 58 -21.21 -9.22 -18.89
N PHE A 59 -19.88 -9.04 -18.94
CA PHE A 59 -19.10 -9.05 -20.18
C PHE A 59 -17.73 -9.75 -20.06
N GLY A 60 -17.53 -10.61 -19.06
CA GLY A 60 -16.23 -11.30 -18.86
C GLY A 60 -15.04 -10.38 -18.53
N LEU A 61 -15.28 -9.09 -18.32
CA LEU A 61 -14.29 -8.13 -17.83
C LEU A 61 -14.27 -8.20 -16.30
N THR A 62 -13.10 -8.50 -15.73
CA THR A 62 -12.89 -8.38 -14.28
C THR A 62 -13.03 -6.91 -13.89
N ASN A 63 -13.46 -6.62 -12.66
CA ASN A 63 -13.60 -5.26 -12.10
C ASN A 63 -12.23 -4.55 -11.84
N GLY A 64 -11.19 -4.95 -12.56
CA GLY A 64 -9.82 -4.43 -12.43
C GLY A 64 -9.02 -5.02 -11.27
N LEU A 65 -9.66 -5.76 -10.34
CA LEU A 65 -8.98 -6.42 -9.22
C LEU A 65 -8.46 -7.80 -9.64
N LEU A 66 -7.14 -7.98 -9.51
CA LEU A 66 -6.43 -9.22 -9.78
C LEU A 66 -5.93 -9.82 -8.47
N VAL A 67 -6.13 -11.12 -8.28
CA VAL A 67 -5.76 -11.83 -7.05
C VAL A 67 -4.80 -12.97 -7.35
N GLY A 68 -3.68 -13.04 -6.62
CA GLY A 68 -2.68 -14.09 -6.74
C GLY A 68 -2.22 -14.33 -8.18
N ASN A 69 -2.47 -15.54 -8.69
CA ASN A 69 -1.99 -16.02 -9.99
C ASN A 69 -2.57 -15.28 -11.21
N GLU A 70 -3.62 -14.46 -11.02
CA GLU A 70 -4.15 -13.62 -12.09
C GLU A 70 -3.26 -12.42 -12.40
N ILE A 71 -2.37 -12.06 -11.47
CA ILE A 71 -1.32 -11.07 -11.70
C ILE A 71 -0.26 -11.74 -12.58
N SER A 72 -0.32 -11.48 -13.89
CA SER A 72 0.68 -12.02 -14.82
C SER A 72 2.11 -11.67 -14.38
N GLU A 73 3.06 -12.59 -14.57
CA GLU A 73 4.48 -12.39 -14.22
C GLU A 73 5.05 -11.07 -14.77
N LYS A 74 4.73 -10.74 -16.02
CA LYS A 74 5.14 -9.48 -16.66
C LYS A 74 4.63 -8.25 -15.91
N ARG A 75 3.41 -8.29 -15.39
CA ARG A 75 2.83 -7.20 -14.59
C ARG A 75 3.45 -7.15 -13.21
N GLU A 76 3.61 -8.30 -12.56
CA GLU A 76 4.27 -8.39 -11.26
C GLU A 76 5.69 -7.79 -11.29
N VAL A 77 6.50 -8.15 -12.29
CA VAL A 77 7.85 -7.58 -12.48
C VAL A 77 7.82 -6.06 -12.60
N ARG A 78 6.83 -5.51 -13.33
CA ARG A 78 6.67 -4.05 -13.48
C ARG A 78 6.25 -3.38 -12.19
N LEU A 79 5.30 -3.97 -11.46
CA LEU A 79 4.83 -3.49 -10.16
C LEU A 79 5.96 -3.50 -9.14
N ARG A 80 6.67 -4.62 -9.01
CA ARG A 80 7.83 -4.74 -8.11
C ARG A 80 8.90 -3.71 -8.43
N LYS A 81 9.23 -3.49 -9.71
CA LYS A 81 10.19 -2.46 -10.13
C LYS A 81 9.71 -1.05 -9.79
N ARG A 82 8.43 -0.74 -10.04
CA ARG A 82 7.88 0.61 -9.83
C ARG A 82 7.76 0.96 -8.35
N LEU A 83 7.29 0.01 -7.56
CA LEU A 83 6.97 0.16 -6.14
C LEU A 83 8.14 -0.23 -5.22
N HIS A 84 9.25 -0.72 -5.79
CA HIS A 84 10.42 -1.24 -5.07
C HIS A 84 10.06 -2.37 -4.09
N ILE A 85 9.13 -3.25 -4.47
CA ILE A 85 8.70 -4.38 -3.64
C ILE A 85 9.81 -5.45 -3.63
N PRO A 86 10.36 -5.83 -2.46
CA PRO A 86 11.31 -6.93 -2.29
C PRO A 86 10.82 -8.25 -2.87
N LYS A 87 11.72 -9.13 -3.32
CA LYS A 87 11.35 -10.42 -3.95
C LYS A 87 10.70 -11.40 -2.99
N ASP A 88 11.05 -11.32 -1.72
CA ASP A 88 10.55 -12.13 -0.61
C ASP A 88 9.18 -11.67 -0.09
N GLN A 89 8.71 -10.50 -0.49
CA GLN A 89 7.37 -9.99 -0.19
C GLN A 89 6.35 -10.57 -1.17
N GLU A 90 5.35 -11.27 -0.64
CA GLU A 90 4.30 -11.90 -1.44
C GLU A 90 3.32 -10.81 -1.90
N MET A 91 3.04 -10.76 -3.21
CA MET A 91 2.01 -9.90 -3.77
C MET A 91 0.69 -10.66 -3.76
N ILE A 92 -0.29 -10.13 -3.02
CA ILE A 92 -1.55 -10.82 -2.75
C ILE A 92 -2.60 -10.42 -3.79
N SER A 93 -2.76 -9.13 -4.00
CA SER A 93 -3.69 -8.60 -4.98
C SER A 93 -3.17 -7.29 -5.54
N PHE A 94 -3.55 -7.02 -6.78
CA PHE A 94 -3.28 -5.75 -7.44
C PHE A 94 -4.57 -5.25 -8.07
N TRP A 95 -4.79 -3.97 -7.92
CA TRP A 95 -5.93 -3.29 -8.47
C TRP A 95 -5.51 -2.04 -9.23
N SER A 96 -5.98 -1.94 -10.47
CA SER A 96 -5.63 -0.85 -11.37
C SER A 96 -6.62 0.30 -11.20
N THR A 97 -6.17 1.47 -10.73
CA THR A 97 -6.99 2.70 -10.68
C THR A 97 -7.00 3.45 -12.01
N PHE A 98 -6.06 3.13 -12.90
CA PHE A 98 -5.92 3.74 -14.20
C PHE A 98 -5.76 2.67 -15.30
N PRO A 99 -6.75 2.46 -16.20
CA PRO A 99 -6.72 1.38 -17.19
C PRO A 99 -5.55 1.47 -18.17
N VAL A 100 -5.16 2.70 -18.54
CA VAL A 100 -4.09 2.94 -19.50
C VAL A 100 -2.71 2.65 -18.90
N LYS A 101 -2.54 2.89 -17.58
CA LYS A 101 -1.30 2.65 -16.85
C LYS A 101 -1.49 1.49 -15.89
N GLN A 102 -1.15 0.31 -16.39
CA GLN A 102 -1.31 -0.99 -15.70
C GLN A 102 -0.49 -1.18 -14.40
N THR A 103 0.10 -0.13 -13.84
CA THR A 103 0.88 -0.17 -12.59
C THR A 103 0.49 0.95 -11.62
N ASP A 104 -0.51 1.76 -11.96
CA ASP A 104 -1.15 2.71 -11.06
C ASP A 104 -2.31 2.02 -10.34
N GLY A 105 -2.43 2.26 -9.05
CA GLY A 105 -3.48 1.76 -8.19
C GLY A 105 -2.97 1.18 -6.89
N ILE A 106 -3.66 0.16 -6.39
CA ILE A 106 -3.47 -0.36 -5.03
C ILE A 106 -2.89 -1.77 -5.11
N THR A 107 -1.83 -2.03 -4.37
CA THR A 107 -1.21 -3.35 -4.26
C THR A 107 -1.23 -3.82 -2.82
N LEU A 108 -1.81 -4.98 -2.55
CA LEU A 108 -1.72 -5.64 -1.25
C LEU A 108 -0.59 -6.66 -1.26
N THR A 109 0.10 -6.75 -0.12
CA THR A 109 1.19 -7.70 0.11
C THR A 109 1.11 -8.28 1.51
N ASP A 110 1.89 -9.32 1.80
CA ASP A 110 1.96 -9.88 3.16
C ASP A 110 2.51 -8.88 4.20
N LYS A 111 3.24 -7.82 3.78
CA LYS A 111 3.81 -6.82 4.70
C LYS A 111 3.03 -5.51 4.82
N GLY A 112 2.14 -5.22 3.89
CA GLY A 112 1.44 -3.93 3.86
C GLY A 112 0.69 -3.65 2.58
N ILE A 113 0.28 -2.39 2.46
CA ILE A 113 -0.46 -1.85 1.33
C ILE A 113 0.37 -0.77 0.62
N TYR A 114 0.37 -0.82 -0.70
CA TYR A 114 0.94 0.22 -1.55
C TYR A 114 -0.17 0.98 -2.26
N PHE A 115 -0.05 2.29 -2.29
CA PHE A 115 -0.83 3.17 -3.15
C PHE A 115 0.09 3.77 -4.19
N SER A 116 -0.37 3.80 -5.44
CA SER A 116 0.42 4.32 -6.55
C SER A 116 -0.42 5.11 -7.53
N ASP A 117 0.10 6.27 -7.86
CA ASP A 117 -0.41 7.19 -8.88
C ASP A 117 0.82 7.69 -9.69
N PRO A 118 0.68 8.39 -10.84
CA PRO A 118 1.81 8.79 -11.68
C PRO A 118 2.95 9.48 -10.93
N PHE A 119 2.63 10.27 -9.91
CA PHE A 119 3.60 11.06 -9.14
C PHE A 119 3.65 10.70 -7.65
N LEU A 120 2.89 9.69 -7.22
CA LEU A 120 2.75 9.31 -5.82
C LEU A 120 2.99 7.82 -5.65
N ARG A 121 3.82 7.46 -4.66
CA ARG A 121 4.05 6.07 -4.27
C ARG A 121 4.13 6.04 -2.77
N LEU A 122 3.17 5.38 -2.15
CA LEU A 122 3.07 5.26 -0.71
C LEU A 122 3.12 3.79 -0.35
N PHE A 123 3.83 3.50 0.73
CA PHE A 123 3.80 2.19 1.38
C PHE A 123 3.39 2.42 2.83
N TYR A 124 2.38 1.66 3.27
CA TYR A 124 1.99 1.58 4.66
C TYR A 124 2.13 0.14 5.12
N PRO A 125 3.08 -0.16 6.03
CA PRO A 125 3.10 -1.46 6.68
C PRO A 125 1.83 -1.62 7.53
N TRP A 126 1.36 -2.86 7.74
CA TRP A 126 0.04 -3.10 8.36
C TRP A 126 -0.15 -2.43 9.72
N HIS A 127 0.88 -2.42 10.56
CA HIS A 127 0.83 -1.80 11.88
C HIS A 127 0.63 -0.27 11.82
N VAL A 128 1.09 0.41 10.76
CA VAL A 128 0.81 1.84 10.52
C VAL A 128 -0.53 2.03 9.82
N PHE A 129 -0.85 1.16 8.85
CA PHE A 129 -2.06 1.31 8.06
C PHE A 129 -3.34 1.20 8.90
N LYS A 130 -3.32 0.37 9.96
CA LYS A 130 -4.46 0.21 10.89
C LYS A 130 -4.93 1.54 11.50
N GLU A 131 -4.01 2.48 11.73
CA GLU A 131 -4.27 3.80 12.30
C GLU A 131 -4.34 4.91 11.24
N THR A 132 -3.91 4.62 10.01
CA THR A 132 -3.86 5.63 8.94
C THR A 132 -5.28 6.03 8.51
N PRO A 133 -5.67 7.31 8.60
CA PRO A 133 -7.00 7.74 8.16
C PRO A 133 -7.16 7.52 6.65
N VAL A 134 -8.34 7.04 6.25
CA VAL A 134 -8.73 6.86 4.86
C VAL A 134 -10.12 7.43 4.71
N MET A 135 -10.34 8.24 3.68
CA MET A 135 -11.66 8.80 3.36
C MET A 135 -11.87 8.85 1.85
N LEU A 136 -13.13 8.76 1.44
CA LEU A 136 -13.55 8.95 0.06
C LEU A 136 -14.23 10.32 -0.07
N LYS A 137 -13.78 11.13 -1.03
CA LYS A 137 -14.38 12.43 -1.35
C LYS A 137 -14.35 12.62 -2.87
N ASP A 138 -15.50 12.87 -3.49
CA ASP A 138 -15.59 13.24 -4.92
C ASP A 138 -14.79 12.33 -5.88
N GLN A 139 -14.86 10.99 -5.70
CA GLN A 139 -14.10 9.98 -6.47
C GLN A 139 -12.58 10.00 -6.23
N GLU A 140 -12.15 10.60 -5.12
CA GLU A 140 -10.76 10.61 -4.65
C GLU A 140 -10.64 9.88 -3.33
N LEU A 141 -9.67 8.97 -3.26
CA LEU A 141 -9.29 8.32 -2.02
C LEU A 141 -8.18 9.13 -1.35
N ILE A 142 -8.45 9.63 -0.16
CA ILE A 142 -7.52 10.43 0.63
C ILE A 142 -6.95 9.55 1.73
N VAL A 143 -5.62 9.39 1.76
CA VAL A 143 -4.90 8.48 2.65
C VAL A 143 -3.86 9.23 3.49
N GLY A 144 -3.92 9.07 4.81
CA GLY A 144 -2.93 9.63 5.74
C GLY A 144 -2.92 11.15 5.76
N LYS A 145 -1.75 11.76 5.54
CA LYS A 145 -1.54 13.22 5.50
C LYS A 145 -2.01 13.84 4.18
N GLU A 146 -3.28 13.63 3.84
CA GLU A 146 -3.93 14.20 2.66
C GLU A 146 -3.37 13.72 1.31
N ASN A 147 -2.79 12.52 1.25
CA ASN A 147 -2.37 11.99 -0.05
C ASN A 147 -3.59 11.57 -0.87
N VAL A 148 -3.72 12.13 -2.06
CA VAL A 148 -4.87 11.91 -2.93
C VAL A 148 -4.56 10.84 -3.97
N ILE A 149 -5.43 9.85 -4.10
CA ILE A 149 -5.41 8.82 -5.15
C ILE A 149 -6.69 8.97 -5.97
N GLN A 150 -6.53 9.26 -7.26
CA GLN A 150 -7.67 9.46 -8.16
C GLN A 150 -8.30 8.13 -8.57
N LEU A 151 -9.63 8.03 -8.48
CA LEU A 151 -10.41 6.84 -8.87
C LEU A 151 -11.26 7.08 -10.13
N LEU A 152 -10.92 8.09 -10.94
CA LEU A 152 -11.76 8.60 -12.04
C LEU A 152 -11.99 7.62 -13.20
N GLU A 153 -11.03 6.77 -13.52
CA GLU A 153 -11.10 5.84 -14.67
C GLU A 153 -11.25 4.38 -14.26
N ASN A 154 -11.78 4.18 -13.07
CA ASN A 154 -11.71 2.91 -12.40
C ASN A 154 -12.83 1.96 -12.85
N LEU A 155 -12.50 0.67 -13.00
CA LEU A 155 -13.47 -0.35 -13.41
C LEU A 155 -14.44 -0.74 -12.27
N MET A 156 -14.05 -0.44 -11.03
CA MET A 156 -14.87 -0.62 -9.83
C MET A 156 -15.38 0.75 -9.34
N PRO A 157 -16.63 0.91 -8.89
CA PRO A 157 -17.10 2.15 -8.28
C PRO A 157 -16.23 2.55 -7.08
N ALA A 158 -15.94 3.84 -6.92
CA ALA A 158 -15.06 4.31 -5.85
C ALA A 158 -15.56 3.96 -4.44
N GLU A 159 -16.88 3.83 -4.27
CA GLU A 159 -17.52 3.40 -3.04
C GLU A 159 -17.15 1.96 -2.68
N ASP A 160 -17.08 1.07 -3.66
CA ASP A 160 -16.70 -0.34 -3.45
C ASP A 160 -15.21 -0.48 -3.16
N VAL A 161 -14.39 0.40 -3.74
CA VAL A 161 -12.97 0.50 -3.44
C VAL A 161 -12.77 0.92 -2.00
N PHE A 162 -13.50 1.96 -1.59
CA PHE A 162 -13.45 2.42 -0.22
C PHE A 162 -13.94 1.33 0.74
N ALA A 163 -15.03 0.63 0.41
CA ALA A 163 -15.52 -0.51 1.18
C ALA A 163 -14.50 -1.66 1.25
N PHE A 164 -13.77 -1.94 0.16
CA PHE A 164 -12.69 -2.93 0.14
C PHE A 164 -11.58 -2.55 1.13
N ILE A 165 -11.12 -1.29 1.07
CA ILE A 165 -10.07 -0.79 1.96
C ILE A 165 -10.53 -0.82 3.43
N GLU A 166 -11.77 -0.44 3.70
CA GLU A 166 -12.37 -0.52 5.04
C GLU A 166 -12.42 -1.96 5.55
N GLN A 167 -12.74 -2.93 4.70
CA GLN A 167 -12.76 -4.34 5.10
C GLN A 167 -11.35 -4.88 5.38
N VAL A 168 -10.36 -4.52 4.57
CA VAL A 168 -8.94 -4.81 4.87
C VAL A 168 -8.56 -4.20 6.21
N LYS A 169 -8.91 -2.92 6.43
CA LYS A 169 -8.58 -2.18 7.65
C LYS A 169 -9.26 -2.75 8.90
N ARG A 170 -10.52 -3.20 8.79
CA ARG A 170 -11.22 -3.91 9.86
C ARG A 170 -10.52 -5.23 10.20
N ARG A 171 -10.10 -5.98 9.18
CA ARG A 171 -9.42 -7.27 9.41
C ARG A 171 -8.09 -7.08 10.11
N ILE A 172 -7.27 -6.13 9.67
CA ILE A 172 -5.96 -5.87 10.29
C ILE A 172 -6.10 -5.39 11.75
N SER A 173 -7.13 -4.60 12.06
CA SER A 173 -7.39 -4.15 13.43
C SER A 173 -7.85 -5.28 14.35
N ALA A 174 -8.66 -6.22 13.84
CA ALA A 174 -9.19 -7.34 14.61
C ALA A 174 -8.14 -8.38 15.03
N VAL A 175 -6.98 -8.42 14.38
CA VAL A 175 -5.87 -9.34 14.72
C VAL A 175 -5.06 -8.84 15.92
N THR A 176 -5.27 -7.59 16.34
CA THR A 176 -4.54 -6.91 17.44
C THR A 176 -5.31 -6.80 18.75
N SER A 177 -6.56 -7.30 18.81
CA SER A 177 -7.47 -7.18 19.95
C SER A 177 -7.48 -8.42 20.84
#